data_AF-A0A942KNX3-F1
#
_entry.id   AF-A0A942KNX3-F1
#
_cell.length_a   1.000
_cell.length_b   1.000
_cell.length_c   1.000
_cell.angle_alpha   90.00
_cell.angle_beta   90.00
_cell.angle_gamma   90.00
#
_symmetry.space_group_name_H-M   'P 1'
#
loop_
_entity.id
_entity.type
_entity.pdbx_description
1 polymer ?
#
loop_
_entity_poly.entity_id
_entity_poly.type
_entity_poly.pdbx_seq_one_letter_code
_entity_poly.pdbx_strand_id
1 'polypeptide(L)'
;MARRSATNQRYQKDAGGSTRKSAASAKPKRGAGESVASAAKKKTRRKDRPKLQLNPDTPEFKYWRKIWMGLLLSAVVTSIGAFALRESPPWGNISLVIAYACLFGAFFVDMVKIRKIRKEWRTAQKKESDSKTSKGKG
;
A
#
# COMPACT_ATOMS: atom_id res chain seq x y z
N MET A 1 -53.06 -11.56 -28.04
CA MET A 1 -52.08 -12.65 -27.87
C MET A 1 -51.31 -12.86 -29.17
N ALA A 2 -50.04 -12.47 -29.26
CA ALA A 2 -49.24 -12.68 -30.46
C ALA A 2 -48.74 -14.14 -30.52
N ARG A 3 -49.11 -14.87 -31.58
CA ARG A 3 -48.65 -16.25 -31.83
C ARG A 3 -47.19 -16.20 -32.31
N ARG A 4 -46.31 -16.98 -31.68
CA ARG A 4 -44.88 -17.06 -32.06
C ARG A 4 -44.76 -17.78 -33.42
N SER A 5 -43.93 -17.25 -34.34
CA SER A 5 -43.82 -17.80 -35.70
C SER A 5 -43.17 -19.18 -35.71
N ALA A 6 -43.78 -20.12 -36.43
CA ALA A 6 -43.38 -21.53 -36.47
C ALA A 6 -42.08 -21.78 -37.27
N THR A 7 -41.62 -20.79 -38.02
CA THR A 7 -40.47 -20.87 -38.93
C THR A 7 -39.16 -20.38 -38.31
N ASN A 8 -39.19 -19.90 -37.07
CA ASN A 8 -37.99 -19.40 -36.41
C ASN A 8 -37.20 -20.55 -35.78
N GLN A 9 -36.05 -20.90 -36.38
CA GLN A 9 -35.15 -22.00 -35.97
C GLN A 9 -34.75 -21.96 -34.49
N ARG A 10 -34.80 -20.79 -33.85
CA ARG A 10 -34.48 -20.62 -32.41
C ARG A 10 -35.46 -21.33 -31.48
N TYR A 11 -36.68 -21.60 -31.95
CA TYR A 11 -37.73 -22.27 -31.19
C TYR A 11 -37.97 -23.72 -31.62
N GLN A 12 -37.25 -24.21 -32.63
CA GLN A 12 -37.25 -25.64 -32.96
C GLN A 12 -36.43 -26.37 -31.89
N LYS A 13 -37.07 -27.33 -31.24
CA LYS A 13 -36.59 -27.99 -30.01
C LYS A 13 -35.30 -28.81 -30.17
N ASP A 14 -34.81 -28.95 -31.40
CA ASP A 14 -33.64 -29.75 -31.76
C ASP A 14 -32.48 -28.92 -32.36
N ALA A 15 -32.59 -27.59 -32.38
CA ALA A 15 -31.49 -26.71 -32.80
C ALA A 15 -30.52 -26.48 -31.64
N GLY A 16 -29.57 -27.41 -31.47
CA GLY A 16 -28.45 -27.32 -30.53
C GLY A 16 -27.65 -26.04 -30.68
N GLY A 17 -28.00 -25.03 -29.88
CA GLY A 17 -27.35 -23.71 -29.91
C GLY A 17 -25.93 -23.78 -29.36
N SER A 18 -24.94 -23.66 -30.24
CA SER A 18 -23.55 -23.38 -29.85
C SER A 18 -23.46 -21.99 -29.23
N THR A 19 -23.50 -21.92 -27.89
CA THR A 19 -23.10 -20.70 -27.20
C THR A 19 -21.58 -20.58 -27.30
N ARG A 20 -21.11 -19.55 -28.01
CA ARG A 20 -19.71 -19.13 -28.05
C ARG A 20 -19.17 -19.09 -26.61
N LYS A 21 -18.13 -19.87 -26.30
CA LYS A 21 -17.44 -19.91 -25.00
C LYS A 21 -16.93 -18.51 -24.64
N SER A 22 -17.75 -17.70 -23.98
CA SER A 22 -17.36 -16.38 -23.47
C SER A 22 -16.84 -16.52 -22.04
N ALA A 23 -15.53 -16.33 -21.88
CA ALA A 23 -14.84 -15.62 -20.78
C ALA A 23 -15.27 -15.87 -19.30
N ALA A 24 -15.88 -17.01 -18.96
CA ALA A 24 -16.27 -17.34 -17.59
C ALA A 24 -15.38 -18.41 -16.92
N SER A 25 -14.34 -18.92 -17.58
CA SER A 25 -13.35 -19.85 -17.01
C SER A 25 -12.19 -19.17 -16.28
N ALA A 26 -12.20 -17.83 -16.18
CA ALA A 26 -11.17 -17.03 -15.49
C ALA A 26 -11.71 -16.37 -14.21
N LYS A 27 -12.39 -17.12 -13.35
CA LYS A 27 -12.70 -16.68 -11.98
C LYS A 27 -12.14 -17.70 -10.98
N PRO A 28 -11.15 -17.33 -10.14
CA PRO A 28 -10.70 -18.22 -9.08
C PRO A 28 -11.84 -18.42 -8.08
N LYS A 29 -12.24 -19.68 -7.89
CA LYS A 29 -13.24 -20.08 -6.90
C LYS A 29 -12.62 -19.94 -5.51
N ARG A 30 -12.76 -18.75 -4.89
CA ARG A 30 -12.48 -18.57 -3.47
C ARG A 30 -13.61 -19.24 -2.69
N GLY A 31 -13.36 -20.46 -2.21
CA GLY A 31 -14.15 -21.07 -1.13
C GLY A 31 -13.84 -20.34 0.18
N ALA A 32 -14.89 -20.01 0.93
CA ALA A 32 -14.78 -19.38 2.23
C ALA A 32 -14.23 -20.38 3.26
N GLY A 33 -13.21 -19.95 4.01
CA GLY A 33 -12.83 -20.50 5.31
C GLY A 33 -12.25 -21.91 5.33
N GLU A 34 -10.94 -22.05 5.10
CA GLU A 34 -10.17 -23.14 5.72
C GLU A 34 -8.71 -22.72 5.89
N SER A 35 -8.34 -22.40 7.13
CA SER A 35 -6.96 -22.33 7.57
C SER A 35 -6.43 -23.75 7.72
N VAL A 36 -5.54 -24.17 6.83
CA VAL A 36 -4.71 -25.36 7.04
C VAL A 36 -3.24 -24.97 6.96
N ALA A 37 -2.63 -24.89 8.13
CA ALA A 37 -1.19 -25.01 8.26
C ALA A 37 -0.80 -26.46 7.92
N SER A 38 -0.05 -26.65 6.84
CA SER A 38 0.83 -27.80 6.55
C SER A 38 1.47 -27.56 5.18
N ALA A 39 2.72 -27.92 4.88
CA ALA A 39 3.87 -28.31 5.67
C ALA A 39 5.10 -28.12 4.74
N ALA A 40 6.24 -27.84 5.34
CA ALA A 40 7.59 -28.21 4.91
C ALA A 40 7.99 -28.21 3.41
N LYS A 41 8.96 -27.33 3.12
CA LYS A 41 10.17 -27.60 2.30
C LYS A 41 9.99 -27.70 0.78
N LYS A 42 9.92 -26.53 0.13
CA LYS A 42 10.70 -26.26 -1.09
C LYS A 42 11.53 -24.99 -0.90
N LYS A 43 12.62 -25.13 -0.14
CA LYS A 43 13.73 -24.17 -0.14
C LYS A 43 14.50 -24.30 -1.46
N THR A 44 13.96 -23.76 -2.55
CA THR A 44 14.78 -23.31 -3.69
C THR A 44 13.91 -22.49 -4.64
N ARG A 45 14.45 -21.39 -5.17
CA ARG A 45 13.88 -20.50 -6.21
C ARG A 45 12.82 -19.45 -5.83
N ARG A 46 12.99 -18.79 -4.67
CA ARG A 46 12.51 -17.39 -4.50
C ARG A 46 13.66 -16.43 -4.17
N LYS A 47 14.88 -16.72 -4.65
CA LYS A 47 16.06 -15.91 -4.34
C LYS A 47 16.30 -14.75 -5.32
N ASP A 48 15.67 -14.77 -6.50
CA ASP A 48 16.00 -13.84 -7.59
C ASP A 48 14.82 -12.97 -8.06
N ARG A 49 13.81 -12.75 -7.19
CA ARG A 49 12.95 -11.57 -7.42
C ARG A 49 13.69 -10.40 -6.80
N PRO A 50 14.15 -9.41 -7.58
CA PRO A 50 14.77 -8.23 -6.99
C PRO A 50 13.77 -7.68 -5.98
N LYS A 51 14.16 -7.64 -4.71
CA LYS A 51 13.34 -6.98 -3.68
C LYS A 51 13.15 -5.57 -4.22
N LEU A 52 11.93 -5.25 -4.65
CA LEU A 52 11.54 -3.89 -4.99
C LEU A 52 11.78 -3.10 -3.71
N GLN A 53 12.92 -2.42 -3.63
CA GLN A 53 13.21 -1.52 -2.54
C GLN A 53 12.10 -0.47 -2.63
N LEU A 54 11.13 -0.53 -1.73
CA LEU A 54 9.96 0.37 -1.78
C LEU A 54 10.32 1.76 -1.22
N ASN A 55 11.42 1.83 -0.45
CA ASN A 55 11.93 3.03 0.19
C ASN A 55 13.44 3.16 -0.01
N PRO A 56 13.99 4.39 -0.01
CA PRO A 56 15.43 4.61 0.02
C PRO A 56 16.05 4.02 1.28
N ASP A 57 16.96 3.06 1.12
CA ASP A 57 17.71 2.44 2.23
C ASP A 57 18.90 3.29 2.73
N THR A 58 18.94 4.58 2.39
CA THR A 58 20.00 5.52 2.81
C THR A 58 20.03 5.68 4.35
N PRO A 59 21.23 5.73 4.97
CA PRO A 59 21.35 5.96 6.42
C PRO A 59 20.75 7.31 6.86
N GLU A 60 20.78 8.31 5.97
CA GLU A 60 20.16 9.62 6.18
C GLU A 60 18.63 9.51 6.33
N PHE A 61 17.95 8.77 5.44
CA PHE A 61 16.49 8.54 5.56
C PHE A 61 16.12 7.88 6.89
N LYS A 62 16.91 6.90 7.34
CA LYS A 62 16.67 6.20 8.61
C LYS A 62 16.84 7.12 9.81
N TYR A 63 17.82 8.03 9.78
CA TYR A 63 18.01 9.03 10.85
C TYR A 63 16.83 9.99 10.95
N TRP A 64 16.42 10.60 9.84
CA TRP A 64 15.27 11.51 9.83
C TRP A 64 13.95 10.81 10.17
N ARG A 65 13.79 9.55 9.77
CA ARG A 65 12.66 8.72 10.16
C ARG A 65 12.62 8.47 11.67
N LYS A 66 13.77 8.25 12.31
CA LYS A 66 13.88 8.10 13.78
C LYS A 66 13.53 9.40 14.50
N ILE A 67 14.02 10.56 14.02
CA ILE A 67 13.65 11.87 14.58
C ILE A 67 12.14 12.08 14.48
N TRP A 68 11.56 11.81 13.31
CA TRP A 68 10.11 11.94 13.12
C TRP A 68 9.33 11.02 14.06
N MET A 69 9.80 9.77 14.26
CA MET A 69 9.20 8.87 15.25
C MET A 69 9.34 9.39 16.67
N GLY A 70 10.50 9.95 17.04
CA GLY A 70 10.72 10.57 18.35
C GLY A 70 9.78 11.76 18.59
N LEU A 71 9.54 12.59 17.57
CA LEU A 71 8.59 13.71 17.64
C LEU A 71 7.14 13.23 17.78
N LEU A 72 6.75 12.15 17.09
CA LEU A 72 5.42 11.57 17.28
C LEU A 72 5.26 10.92 18.65
N LEU A 73 6.26 10.17 19.10
CA LEU A 73 6.20 9.47 20.38
C LEU A 73 6.19 10.47 21.54
N SER A 74 6.98 11.54 21.45
CA SER A 74 6.88 12.67 22.40
C SER A 74 5.51 13.33 22.36
N ALA A 75 4.96 13.65 21.18
CA ALA A 75 3.62 14.22 21.07
C ALA A 75 2.54 13.36 21.76
N VAL A 76 2.62 12.03 21.62
CA VAL A 76 1.71 11.09 22.29
C VAL A 76 1.91 11.12 23.80
N VAL A 77 3.15 11.02 24.30
CA VAL A 77 3.46 11.06 25.73
C VAL A 77 3.00 12.37 26.38
N THR A 78 3.27 13.49 25.73
CA THR A 78 2.88 14.81 26.22
C THR A 78 1.35 15.00 26.17
N SER A 79 0.65 14.39 25.21
CA SER A 79 -0.82 14.38 25.18
C SER A 79 -1.42 13.60 26.36
N ILE A 80 -0.82 12.45 26.71
CA ILE A 80 -1.21 11.67 27.89
C ILE A 80 -0.91 12.47 29.18
N GLY A 81 0.25 13.14 29.23
CA GLY A 81 0.60 14.03 30.33
C GLY A 81 -0.38 15.19 30.51
N ALA A 82 -0.86 15.79 29.42
CA ALA A 82 -1.87 16.84 29.46
C ALA A 82 -3.19 16.34 30.06
N PHE A 83 -3.59 15.11 29.73
CA PHE A 83 -4.78 14.49 30.32
C PHE A 83 -4.61 14.18 31.81
N ALA A 84 -3.44 13.68 32.23
CA ALA A 84 -3.15 13.41 33.63
C ALA A 84 -3.09 14.69 34.48
N LEU A 85 -2.62 15.80 33.88
CA LEU A 85 -2.49 17.10 34.54
C LEU A 85 -3.71 18.00 34.34
N ARG A 86 -4.85 17.46 33.89
CA ARG A 86 -6.07 18.25 33.60
C ARG A 86 -6.60 19.02 34.81
N GLU A 87 -6.43 18.47 36.01
CA GLU A 87 -6.85 19.10 37.27
C GLU A 87 -5.90 20.23 37.70
N SER A 88 -4.78 20.39 37.00
CA SER A 88 -3.80 21.46 37.19
C SER A 88 -3.65 22.30 35.92
N PRO A 89 -4.54 23.28 35.69
CA PRO A 89 -4.62 24.03 34.44
C PRO A 89 -3.30 24.59 33.88
N PRO A 90 -2.38 25.19 34.67
CA PRO A 90 -1.14 25.70 34.09
C PRO A 90 -0.28 24.58 33.49
N TRP A 91 -0.16 23.45 34.18
CA TRP A 91 0.66 22.32 33.72
C TRP A 91 0.01 21.56 32.56
N GLY A 92 -1.32 21.37 32.60
CA GLY A 92 -2.08 20.78 31.50
C GLY A 92 -1.97 21.59 30.20
N ASN A 93 -2.10 22.92 30.30
CA ASN A 93 -1.98 23.82 29.14
C ASN A 93 -0.56 23.84 28.56
N ILE A 94 0.48 23.90 29.41
CA ILE A 94 1.88 23.85 28.95
C ILE A 94 2.15 22.53 28.21
N SER A 95 1.68 21.41 28.76
CA SER A 95 1.79 20.10 28.11
C SER A 95 1.11 20.11 26.73
N LEU A 96 -0.09 20.67 26.64
CA LEU A 96 -0.83 20.81 25.38
C LEU A 96 -0.07 21.64 24.34
N VAL A 97 0.50 22.78 24.72
CA VAL A 97 1.32 23.63 23.84
C VAL A 97 2.55 22.88 23.34
N ILE A 98 3.23 22.13 24.21
CA ILE A 98 4.39 21.30 23.83
C ILE A 98 3.96 20.21 22.84
N ALA A 99 2.83 19.54 23.08
CA ALA A 99 2.32 18.51 22.19
C ALA A 99 2.06 19.06 20.78
N TYR A 100 1.45 20.25 20.66
CA TYR A 100 1.26 20.92 19.38
C TYR A 100 2.58 21.31 18.70
N ALA A 101 3.56 21.81 19.46
CA ALA A 101 4.88 22.13 18.94
C ALA A 101 5.59 20.88 18.37
N CYS A 102 5.51 19.74 19.06
CA CYS A 102 6.04 18.46 18.59
C CYS A 102 5.36 17.99 17.28
N LEU A 103 4.03 18.13 17.18
CA LEU A 103 3.29 17.78 15.96
C LEU A 103 3.67 18.68 14.78
N PHE A 104 3.78 20.00 15.02
CA PHE A 104 4.20 20.94 13.98
C PHE A 104 5.64 20.66 13.51
N GLY A 105 6.55 20.41 14.46
CA GLY A 105 7.91 19.97 14.17
C GLY A 105 7.95 18.67 13.35
N ALA A 106 7.15 17.67 13.72
CA ALA A 106 7.06 16.41 12.98
C ALA A 106 6.57 16.62 11.55
N PHE A 107 5.57 17.48 11.36
CA PHE A 107 5.05 17.83 10.05
C PHE A 107 6.11 18.53 9.19
N PHE A 108 6.84 19.50 9.75
CA PHE A 108 7.89 20.21 9.03
C PHE A 108 9.04 19.27 8.60
N VAL A 109 9.47 18.37 9.49
CA VAL A 109 10.49 17.36 9.20
C VAL A 109 10.05 16.43 8.05
N ASP A 110 8.78 16.00 8.03
CA ASP A 110 8.27 15.16 6.93
C ASP A 110 8.23 15.93 5.60
N MET A 111 7.77 17.19 5.62
CA MET A 111 7.63 18.04 4.44
C MET A 111 8.97 18.41 3.80
N VAL A 112 9.93 18.85 4.62
CA VAL A 112 11.17 19.40 4.09
C VAL A 112 12.18 18.31 3.80
N LYS A 113 12.30 17.30 4.66
CA LYS A 113 13.43 16.38 4.58
C LYS A 113 13.04 15.00 4.07
N ILE A 114 12.03 14.36 4.67
CA ILE A 114 11.60 13.01 4.28
C ILE A 114 11.00 13.01 2.86
N ARG A 115 10.21 14.03 2.51
CA ARG A 115 9.67 14.18 1.15
C ARG A 115 10.75 14.45 0.11
N LYS A 116 11.79 15.25 0.41
CA LYS A 116 12.89 15.50 -0.54
C LYS A 116 13.67 14.22 -0.84
N ILE A 117 14.09 13.48 0.20
CA ILE A 117 14.80 12.20 0.04
C ILE A 117 13.96 11.19 -0.78
N ARG A 118 12.65 11.11 -0.54
CA ARG A 118 11.74 10.25 -1.33
C ARG A 118 11.58 10.71 -2.79
N LYS A 119 11.67 12.00 -3.08
CA LYS A 119 11.63 12.51 -4.46
C LYS A 119 12.92 12.13 -5.18
N GLU A 120 14.07 12.41 -4.59
CA GLU A 120 15.39 12.10 -5.15
C GLU A 120 15.53 10.61 -5.46
N TRP A 121 15.16 9.75 -4.51
CA TRP A 121 15.20 8.31 -4.71
C TRP A 121 14.29 7.83 -5.85
N ARG A 122 13.06 8.34 -5.97
CA ARG A 122 12.16 8.02 -7.09
C ARG A 122 12.71 8.51 -8.43
N THR A 123 13.33 9.69 -8.45
CA THR A 123 13.95 10.22 -9.68
C THR A 123 15.17 9.41 -10.09
N ALA A 124 15.98 8.93 -9.14
CA ALA A 124 17.12 8.07 -9.43
C ALA A 124 16.66 6.72 -10.02
N GLN A 125 15.62 6.11 -9.44
CA GLN A 125 15.04 4.87 -9.96
C GLN A 125 14.46 5.03 -11.37
N LYS A 126 13.79 6.16 -11.66
CA LYS A 126 13.27 6.45 -13.00
C LYS A 126 14.39 6.59 -14.04
N LYS A 127 15.47 7.31 -13.70
CA LYS A 127 16.63 7.45 -14.60
C LYS A 127 17.29 6.08 -14.89
N GLU A 128 17.43 5.23 -13.88
CA GLU A 128 17.97 3.88 -14.00
C GLU A 128 17.09 2.97 -14.89
N SER A 129 15.76 3.11 -14.82
CA SER A 129 14.85 2.35 -15.71
C SER A 129 14.90 2.84 -17.16
N ASP A 130 14.96 4.17 -17.35
CA ASP A 130 15.02 4.79 -18.68
C ASP A 130 16.33 4.44 -19.40
N SER A 131 17.47 4.43 -18.69
CA SER A 131 18.78 4.05 -19.24
C SER A 131 18.83 2.58 -19.69
N LYS A 132 18.31 1.65 -18.88
CA LYS A 132 18.20 0.22 -19.25
C LYS A 132 17.32 0.00 -20.47
N THR A 133 16.23 0.76 -20.59
CA THR A 133 15.34 0.69 -21.75
C THR A 133 16.01 1.19 -23.03
N SER A 134 16.89 2.19 -22.93
CA SER A 134 17.66 2.69 -24.09
C SER A 134 18.74 1.71 -24.56
N LYS A 135 19.45 1.05 -23.63
CA LYS A 135 20.57 0.15 -23.94
C LYS A 135 20.15 -1.19 -24.55
N GLY A 136 18.90 -1.61 -24.33
CA GLY A 136 18.33 -2.82 -24.93
C GLY A 136 17.73 -2.63 -26.33
N LYS A 137 17.75 -1.40 -26.88
CA LYS A 137 17.18 -1.07 -28.20
C LYS A 137 18.23 -0.80 -29.29
N GLY A 138 19.51 -0.80 -28.96
CA GLY A 138 20.63 -0.72 -29.91
C GLY A 138 21.33 -2.06 -30.03
#